data_AF-A0A7C3W7M4-F1
#
_entry.id   AF-A0A7C3W7M4-F1
#
_cell.length_a   1.000
_cell.length_b   1.000
_cell.length_c   1.000
_cell.angle_alpha   90.00
_cell.angle_beta   90.00
_cell.angle_gamma   90.00
#
_symmetry.space_group_name_H-M   'P 1'
#
loop_
_entity.id
_entity.type
_entity.pdbx_description
1 polymer ?
#
loop_
_entity_poly.entity_id
_entity_poly.type
_entity_poly.pdbx_seq_one_letter_code
_entity_poly.pdbx_strand_id
1 'polypeptide(L)'
;MDLTSFKSLGSTIRRKLSSSLRGSLVIVAFSESGSVRRFTLSKKLAGTLALVLTLLCLFSTYVFFKNFQFLFRNARIAYLEEENSSLAARLQGQLEQIDELKKEIAELKDFETKLRSISGLSPASSAVVGTGEGGERPSRFVSGLKK
;
A
#
# COMPACT_ATOMS: atom_id res chain seq x y z
N MET A 1 -6.90 23.72 29.24
CA MET A 1 -6.95 24.25 27.85
C MET A 1 -8.43 24.44 27.51
N ASP A 2 -8.89 25.69 27.59
CA ASP A 2 -10.29 26.00 27.84
C ASP A 2 -11.15 26.05 26.57
N LEU A 3 -12.19 25.20 26.58
CA LEU A 3 -13.24 25.13 25.56
C LEU A 3 -14.11 26.40 25.45
N THR A 4 -13.99 27.32 26.42
CA THR A 4 -14.73 28.59 26.46
C THR A 4 -14.15 29.66 25.53
N SER A 5 -12.82 29.65 25.32
CA SER A 5 -12.13 30.59 24.43
C SER A 5 -12.50 30.35 22.96
N PHE A 6 -12.67 29.08 22.56
CA PHE A 6 -13.07 28.71 21.20
C PHE A 6 -14.51 29.14 20.85
N LYS A 7 -15.45 29.04 21.81
CA LYS A 7 -16.84 29.53 21.64
C LYS A 7 -16.90 31.05 21.53
N SER A 8 -16.11 31.77 22.32
CA SER A 8 -16.01 33.24 22.26
C SER A 8 -15.50 33.73 20.90
N LEU A 9 -14.45 33.08 20.37
CA LEU A 9 -13.88 33.40 19.06
C LEU A 9 -14.89 33.18 17.92
N GLY A 10 -15.60 32.04 17.94
CA GLY A 10 -16.64 31.73 16.95
C GLY A 10 -17.79 32.74 16.95
N SER A 11 -18.22 33.22 18.13
CA SER A 11 -19.30 34.20 18.23
C SER A 11 -18.92 35.60 17.72
N THR A 12 -17.63 35.96 17.82
CA THR A 12 -17.09 37.25 17.38
C THR A 12 -16.91 37.27 15.87
N ILE A 13 -16.42 36.17 15.30
CA ILE A 13 -16.31 35.98 13.84
C ILE A 13 -17.72 35.98 13.22
N ARG A 14 -18.69 35.30 13.83
CA ARG A 14 -20.08 35.24 13.35
C ARG A 14 -20.77 36.62 13.33
N ARG A 15 -20.50 37.47 14.34
CA ARG A 15 -21.03 38.84 14.40
C ARG A 15 -20.40 39.78 13.37
N LYS A 16 -19.11 39.63 13.06
CA LYS A 16 -18.46 40.40 11.97
C LYS A 16 -18.89 39.94 10.57
N LEU A 17 -19.15 38.64 10.39
CA LEU A 17 -19.66 38.11 9.11
C LEU A 17 -21.08 38.60 8.82
N SER A 18 -21.95 38.67 9.84
CA SER A 18 -23.36 39.03 9.66
C SER A 18 -23.58 40.52 9.36
N SER A 19 -22.70 41.42 9.84
CA SER A 19 -22.76 42.85 9.51
C SER A 19 -22.23 43.15 8.10
N SER A 20 -21.24 42.38 7.60
CA SER A 20 -20.70 42.51 6.24
C SER A 20 -21.68 42.05 5.13
N LEU A 21 -22.63 41.19 5.48
CA LEU A 21 -23.63 40.62 4.57
C LEU A 21 -24.84 41.54 4.28
N ARG A 22 -24.92 42.75 4.87
CA ARG A 22 -26.01 43.73 4.63
C ARG A 22 -25.74 44.66 3.44
N GLY A 23 -25.40 44.10 2.28
CA GLY A 23 -25.25 44.87 1.04
C GLY A 23 -25.61 44.05 -0.20
N SER A 24 -25.78 44.71 -1.35
CA SER A 24 -25.91 44.06 -2.66
C SER A 24 -24.53 43.89 -3.29
N LEU A 25 -24.34 42.80 -4.03
CA LEU A 25 -23.18 42.61 -4.90
C LEU A 25 -23.64 43.00 -6.31
N VAL A 26 -23.06 44.05 -6.89
CA VAL A 26 -23.31 44.42 -8.29
C VAL A 26 -22.20 43.82 -9.13
N ILE A 27 -22.55 42.81 -9.92
CA ILE A 27 -21.63 42.28 -10.94
C ILE A 27 -21.96 43.03 -12.23
N VAL A 28 -20.95 43.67 -12.79
CA VAL A 28 -21.02 44.38 -14.06
C VAL A 28 -20.39 43.49 -15.12
N ALA A 29 -21.21 42.94 -16.01
CA ALA A 29 -20.73 42.17 -17.15
C ALA A 29 -20.78 43.05 -18.40
N PHE A 30 -19.67 43.12 -19.13
CA PHE A 30 -19.59 43.77 -20.43
C PHE A 30 -19.90 42.73 -21.50
N SER A 31 -20.98 42.95 -22.23
CA SER A 31 -21.25 42.20 -23.46
C SER A 31 -20.39 42.77 -24.59
N GLU A 32 -19.95 41.94 -25.55
CA GLU A 32 -19.22 42.37 -26.76
C GLU A 32 -19.95 43.47 -27.55
N SER A 33 -21.26 43.64 -27.34
CA SER A 33 -22.09 44.72 -27.90
C SER A 33 -21.89 46.10 -27.21
N GLY A 34 -21.02 46.21 -26.20
CA GLY A 34 -20.84 47.46 -25.41
C GLY A 34 -21.97 47.76 -24.43
N SER A 35 -23.00 46.91 -24.37
CA SER A 35 -24.11 47.03 -23.41
C SER A 35 -23.69 46.52 -22.03
N VAL A 36 -23.80 47.39 -21.03
CA VAL A 36 -23.48 47.07 -19.63
C VAL A 36 -24.71 46.49 -18.96
N ARG A 37 -24.71 45.18 -18.67
CA ARG A 37 -25.73 44.55 -17.83
C ARG A 37 -25.25 44.51 -16.38
N ARG A 38 -26.04 45.10 -15.49
CA ARG A 38 -25.81 45.10 -14.04
C ARG A 38 -26.69 44.02 -13.42
N PHE A 39 -26.08 43.05 -12.76
CA PHE A 39 -26.80 42.04 -11.98
C PHE A 39 -26.59 42.33 -10.50
N THR A 40 -27.70 42.55 -9.78
CA THR A 40 -27.71 42.74 -8.33
C THR A 40 -28.00 41.41 -7.66
N LEU A 41 -26.96 40.75 -7.14
CA LEU A 41 -27.13 39.53 -6.34
C LEU A 41 -27.13 39.90 -4.86
N SER A 42 -27.99 39.22 -4.09
CA SER A 42 -27.94 39.34 -2.64
C SER A 42 -26.66 38.66 -2.12
N LYS A 43 -25.89 39.34 -1.26
CA LYS A 43 -24.66 38.77 -0.67
C LYS A 43 -24.94 37.47 0.10
N LYS A 44 -26.16 37.30 0.62
CA LYS A 44 -26.63 36.07 1.27
C LYS A 44 -26.66 34.89 0.30
N LEU A 45 -27.15 35.10 -0.92
CA LEU A 45 -27.22 34.05 -1.93
C LEU A 45 -25.81 33.72 -2.48
N ALA A 46 -24.97 34.74 -2.70
CA ALA A 46 -23.58 34.53 -3.08
C ALA A 46 -22.78 33.75 -2.01
N GLY A 47 -22.96 34.10 -0.72
CA GLY A 47 -22.29 33.41 0.38
C GLY A 47 -22.75 31.98 0.59
N THR A 48 -24.06 31.71 0.47
CA THR A 48 -24.60 30.35 0.54
C THR A 48 -24.12 29.50 -0.64
N LEU A 49 -24.15 30.04 -1.86
CA LEU A 49 -23.62 29.35 -3.04
C LEU A 49 -22.13 29.02 -2.88
N ALA A 50 -21.32 29.98 -2.41
CA ALA A 50 -19.90 29.77 -2.16
C ALA A 50 -19.65 28.70 -1.07
N LEU A 51 -20.48 28.67 -0.03
CA LEU A 51 -20.39 27.64 1.01
C LEU A 51 -20.78 26.25 0.49
N VAL A 52 -21.82 26.16 -0.34
CA VAL A 52 -22.21 24.90 -0.99
C VAL A 52 -21.11 24.42 -1.94
N LEU A 53 -20.54 25.31 -2.74
CA LEU A 53 -19.41 24.99 -3.64
C LEU A 53 -18.19 24.50 -2.87
N THR A 54 -17.83 25.14 -1.76
CA THR A 54 -16.68 24.69 -0.97
C THR A 54 -16.92 23.33 -0.33
N LEU A 55 -18.12 23.08 0.22
CA LEU A 55 -18.48 21.75 0.73
C LEU A 55 -18.48 20.69 -0.38
N LEU A 56 -19.01 21.01 -1.55
CA LEU A 56 -19.02 20.11 -2.70
C LEU A 56 -17.59 19.77 -3.17
N CYS A 57 -16.71 20.78 -3.24
CA CYS A 57 -15.30 20.56 -3.55
C CYS A 57 -14.64 19.67 -2.51
N LEU A 58 -14.82 19.92 -1.21
CA LEU A 58 -14.25 19.09 -0.14
C LEU A 58 -14.74 17.64 -0.22
N PHE A 59 -16.04 17.45 -0.44
CA PHE A 59 -16.64 16.12 -0.61
C PHE A 59 -16.09 15.41 -1.84
N SER A 60 -16.00 16.12 -2.97
CA SER A 60 -15.43 15.59 -4.21
C SER A 60 -13.97 15.17 -4.03
N THR A 61 -13.14 16.01 -3.42
CA THR A 61 -11.73 15.70 -3.15
C THR A 61 -11.59 14.50 -2.21
N TYR A 62 -12.46 14.39 -1.20
CA TYR A 62 -12.48 13.25 -0.29
C TYR A 62 -12.79 11.93 -1.02
N VAL A 63 -13.85 11.93 -1.85
CA VAL A 63 -14.22 10.75 -2.65
C VAL A 63 -13.11 10.41 -3.64
N PHE A 64 -12.52 11.40 -4.32
CA PHE A 64 -11.41 11.20 -5.23
C PHE A 64 -10.22 10.53 -4.54
N PHE A 65 -9.84 11.02 -3.35
CA PHE A 65 -8.73 10.48 -2.59
C PHE A 65 -8.98 9.03 -2.15
N LYS A 66 -10.20 8.71 -1.72
CA LYS A 66 -10.57 7.33 -1.36
C LYS A 66 -10.48 6.37 -2.55
N ASN A 67 -10.98 6.79 -3.72
CA ASN A 67 -10.87 5.98 -4.94
C ASN A 67 -9.41 5.82 -5.38
N PHE A 68 -8.61 6.88 -5.28
CA PHE A 68 -7.19 6.82 -5.63
C PHE A 68 -6.42 5.85 -4.73
N GLN A 69 -6.65 5.89 -3.42
CA GLN A 69 -6.07 4.92 -2.48
C GLN A 69 -6.49 3.49 -2.78
N PHE A 70 -7.75 3.28 -3.14
CA PHE A 70 -8.25 1.96 -3.51
C PHE A 70 -7.56 1.41 -4.77
N LEU A 71 -7.41 2.24 -5.81
CA LEU A 71 -6.69 1.87 -7.03
C LEU A 71 -5.24 1.51 -6.74
N PHE A 72 -4.53 2.34 -5.97
CA PHE A 72 -3.13 2.09 -5.63
C PHE A 72 -2.96 0.83 -4.78
N ARG A 73 -3.87 0.58 -3.84
CA ARG A 73 -3.87 -0.64 -3.03
C ARG A 73 -4.07 -1.88 -3.89
N ASN A 74 -5.01 -1.84 -4.83
CA ASN A 74 -5.26 -2.96 -5.72
C ASN A 74 -4.09 -3.22 -6.67
N ALA A 75 -3.46 -2.18 -7.21
CA ALA A 75 -2.27 -2.31 -8.04
C ALA A 75 -1.11 -2.96 -7.25
N ARG A 76 -0.92 -2.55 -6.00
CA ARG A 76 0.10 -3.15 -5.11
C ARG A 76 -0.20 -4.61 -4.80
N ILE A 77 -1.47 -4.96 -4.57
CA ILE A 77 -1.87 -6.36 -4.35
C ILE A 77 -1.61 -7.19 -5.61
N ALA A 78 -2.00 -6.70 -6.78
CA ALA A 78 -1.75 -7.39 -8.06
C ALA A 78 -0.25 -7.64 -8.30
N TYR A 79 0.59 -6.63 -8.04
CA TYR A 79 2.05 -6.80 -8.13
C TYR A 79 2.58 -7.87 -7.16
N LEU A 80 2.11 -7.85 -5.92
CA LEU A 80 2.52 -8.85 -4.92
C LEU A 80 2.03 -10.26 -5.26
N GLU A 81 0.84 -10.39 -5.85
CA GLU A 81 0.33 -11.66 -6.36
C GLU A 81 1.17 -12.19 -7.51
N GLU A 82 1.55 -11.32 -8.45
CA GLU A 82 2.45 -11.68 -9.55
C GLU A 82 3.81 -12.13 -9.03
N GLU A 83 4.41 -11.39 -8.10
CA GLU A 83 5.69 -11.75 -7.49
C GLU A 83 5.59 -13.08 -6.74
N ASN A 84 4.52 -13.31 -5.98
CA ASN A 84 4.31 -14.56 -5.26
C ASN A 84 4.13 -15.75 -6.22
N SER A 85 3.41 -15.56 -7.33
CA SER A 85 3.25 -16.59 -8.37
C SER A 85 4.58 -16.93 -9.04
N SER A 86 5.42 -15.93 -9.31
CA SER A 86 6.76 -16.11 -9.87
C SER A 86 7.68 -16.87 -8.90
N LEU A 87 7.67 -16.51 -7.61
CA LEU A 87 8.42 -17.23 -6.59
C LEU A 87 7.96 -18.67 -6.44
N ALA A 88 6.64 -18.92 -6.46
CA ALA A 88 6.09 -20.27 -6.42
C ALA A 88 6.54 -21.12 -7.62
N ALA A 89 6.53 -20.55 -8.84
CA ALA A 89 7.03 -21.24 -10.03
C ALA A 89 8.52 -21.57 -9.93
N ARG A 90 9.34 -20.65 -9.39
CA ARG A 90 10.78 -20.90 -9.17
C ARG A 90 11.03 -21.99 -8.13
N LEU A 91 10.27 -21.99 -7.03
CA LEU A 91 10.34 -23.05 -6.02
C LEU A 91 9.94 -24.40 -6.60
N GLN A 92 8.91 -24.46 -7.43
CA GLN A 92 8.50 -25.68 -8.11
C GLN A 92 9.60 -26.21 -9.04
N GLY A 93 10.22 -25.34 -9.85
CA GLY A 93 11.35 -25.72 -10.70
C GLY A 93 12.55 -26.24 -9.89
N GLN A 94 12.83 -25.65 -8.72
CA GLN A 94 13.88 -26.14 -7.82
C GLN A 94 13.54 -27.50 -7.21
N LEU A 95 12.27 -27.75 -6.87
CA LEU A 95 11.82 -29.05 -6.36
C LEU A 95 12.01 -30.14 -7.43
N GLU A 96 11.65 -29.86 -8.68
CA GLU A 96 11.85 -30.78 -9.80
C GLU A 96 13.34 -31.12 -9.99
N GLN A 97 14.22 -30.12 -9.94
CA GLN A 97 15.67 -30.33 -10.01
C GLN A 97 16.20 -31.17 -8.84
N ILE A 98 15.71 -30.93 -7.62
CA ILE A 98 16.11 -31.72 -6.44
C ILE A 98 15.68 -33.18 -6.60
N ASP A 99 14.48 -33.43 -7.13
CA ASP A 99 13.99 -34.79 -7.32
C ASP A 99 14.72 -35.52 -8.46
N GLU A 100 15.14 -34.81 -9.50
CA GLU A 100 16.06 -35.35 -10.51
C GLU A 100 17.41 -35.72 -9.90
N LEU A 101 18.01 -34.82 -9.12
CA LEU A 101 19.27 -35.08 -8.43
C LEU A 101 19.19 -36.28 -7.47
N LYS A 102 18.06 -36.45 -6.76
CA LYS A 102 17.85 -37.62 -5.89
C LYS A 102 17.82 -38.92 -6.69
N LYS A 103 17.25 -38.92 -7.90
CA LYS A 103 17.24 -40.10 -8.77
C LYS A 103 18.66 -40.42 -9.23
N GLU A 104 19.42 -39.42 -9.68
CA GLU A 104 20.82 -39.61 -10.06
C GLU A 104 21.65 -40.16 -8.89
N ILE A 105 21.50 -39.61 -7.68
CA ILE A 105 22.20 -40.12 -6.49
C ILE A 105 21.82 -41.59 -6.21
N ALA A 106 20.55 -41.96 -6.36
CA ALA A 106 20.11 -43.34 -6.18
C ALA A 106 20.76 -44.27 -7.23
N GLU A 107 20.81 -43.85 -8.50
CA GLU A 107 21.48 -44.60 -9.55
C GLU A 107 22.98 -44.75 -9.29
N LEU A 108 23.67 -43.66 -8.90
CA LEU A 108 25.09 -43.71 -8.53
C LEU A 108 25.33 -44.67 -7.36
N LYS A 109 24.44 -44.69 -6.37
CA LYS A 109 24.54 -45.60 -5.23
C LYS A 109 24.36 -47.06 -5.66
N ASP A 110 23.46 -47.32 -6.61
CA ASP A 110 23.27 -48.65 -7.18
C ASP A 110 24.51 -49.09 -7.98
N PHE A 111 25.11 -48.19 -8.77
CA PHE A 111 26.38 -48.44 -9.46
C PHE A 111 27.53 -48.72 -8.49
N GLU A 112 27.65 -47.93 -7.42
CA GLU A 112 28.66 -48.13 -6.38
C GLU A 112 28.50 -49.50 -5.70
N THR A 113 27.26 -49.90 -5.42
CA THR A 113 26.94 -51.20 -4.81
C THR A 113 27.32 -52.36 -5.75
N LYS A 114 27.00 -52.24 -7.04
CA LYS A 114 27.39 -53.22 -8.06
C LYS A 114 28.92 -53.31 -8.19
N LEU A 115 29.63 -52.19 -8.26
CA LEU A 115 31.09 -52.15 -8.32
C LEU A 115 31.73 -52.82 -7.11
N ARG A 116 31.25 -52.55 -5.88
CA ARG A 116 31.76 -53.22 -4.68
C ARG A 116 31.52 -54.72 -4.70
N SER A 117 30.35 -55.17 -5.17
CA SER A 117 30.05 -56.60 -5.29
C SER A 117 31.00 -57.33 -6.24
N ILE A 118 31.34 -56.70 -7.38
CA ILE A 118 32.30 -57.24 -8.35
C ILE A 118 33.73 -57.23 -7.79
N SER A 119 34.06 -56.22 -6.98
CA SER A 119 35.40 -56.02 -6.40
C SER A 119 35.64 -56.86 -5.13
N GLY A 120 34.64 -57.60 -4.63
CA GLY A 120 34.74 -58.36 -3.38
C GLY A 120 34.82 -57.50 -2.12
N LEU A 121 34.44 -56.22 -2.19
CA LEU A 121 34.45 -55.27 -1.07
C LEU A 121 33.11 -55.33 -0.32
N SER A 122 33.13 -55.19 1.01
CA SER A 122 31.89 -55.14 1.83
C SER A 122 31.05 -53.91 1.48
N PRO A 123 29.71 -53.95 1.66
CA PRO A 123 28.83 -52.82 1.30
C PRO A 123 29.20 -51.54 2.05
N ALA A 124 29.06 -50.37 1.41
CA ALA A 124 29.24 -49.08 2.06
C ALA A 124 28.34 -48.98 3.29
N SER A 125 28.91 -48.64 4.43
CA SER A 125 28.13 -48.19 5.57
C SER A 125 27.41 -46.89 5.17
N SER A 126 26.10 -46.83 5.46
CA SER A 126 25.20 -45.74 5.09
C SER A 126 25.48 -44.41 5.84
N ALA A 127 26.67 -44.22 6.39
CA ALA A 127 26.99 -43.19 7.36
C ALA A 127 27.77 -42.00 6.80
N VAL A 128 28.08 -41.95 5.49
CA VAL A 128 28.70 -40.77 4.87
C VAL A 128 27.65 -40.00 4.08
N VAL A 129 26.69 -39.44 4.81
CA VAL A 129 25.85 -38.35 4.32
C VAL A 129 26.66 -37.08 4.53
N GLY A 130 27.26 -36.56 3.46
CA GLY A 130 28.08 -35.36 3.47
C GLY A 130 27.33 -34.19 4.08
N THR A 131 27.95 -33.61 5.11
CA THR A 131 27.57 -32.36 5.75
C THR A 131 27.53 -31.26 4.70
N GLY A 132 26.35 -30.90 4.21
CA GLY A 132 26.17 -29.70 3.42
C GLY A 132 26.40 -28.49 4.32
N GLU A 133 27.51 -27.79 4.14
CA GLU A 133 27.74 -26.49 4.76
C GLU A 133 26.74 -25.47 4.19
N GLY A 134 25.61 -25.33 4.88
CA GLY A 134 24.51 -24.46 4.49
C GLY A 134 24.01 -23.62 5.66
N GLY A 135 24.85 -22.68 6.12
CA GLY A 135 24.40 -21.47 6.80
C GLY A 135 24.34 -21.51 8.33
N GLU A 136 25.42 -21.10 8.97
CA GLU A 136 25.34 -20.50 10.31
C GLU A 136 24.48 -19.22 10.25
N ARG A 137 23.31 -19.24 10.89
CA ARG A 137 22.68 -18.02 11.39
C ARG A 137 22.86 -17.98 12.92
N PRO A 138 23.66 -17.05 13.48
CA PRO A 138 23.69 -16.86 14.91
C PRO A 138 22.37 -16.18 15.35
N SER A 139 21.45 -16.98 15.88
CA SER A 139 20.33 -16.48 16.67
C SER A 139 20.88 -15.79 17.91
N ARG A 140 20.92 -14.45 17.87
CA ARG A 140 21.15 -13.59 19.04
C ARG A 140 20.18 -13.99 20.15
N PHE A 141 20.76 -14.59 21.18
CA PHE A 141 20.19 -14.72 22.50
C PHE A 141 19.77 -13.32 23.00
N VAL A 142 18.46 -13.08 23.11
CA VAL A 142 17.93 -11.96 23.88
C VAL A 142 17.82 -12.42 25.33
N SER A 143 18.93 -12.32 26.06
CA SER A 143 18.92 -12.37 27.52
C SER A 143 18.67 -10.95 28.05
N GLY A 144 17.46 -10.67 28.53
CA GLY A 144 17.15 -9.35 29.05
C GLY A 144 15.72 -9.15 29.53
N LEU A 145 15.23 -10.02 30.41
CA LEU A 145 14.01 -9.75 31.18
C LEU A 145 14.21 -10.29 32.61
N LYS A 146 14.93 -9.51 33.42
CA LYS A 146 14.83 -9.58 34.88
C LYS A 146 13.51 -8.90 35.28
N LYS A 147 12.64 -9.66 35.94
CA LYS A 147 11.66 -9.12 36.89
C LYS A 147 12.33 -9.02 38.25
#